data_AF-A0A5M5BZG9-F1
#
_entry.id   AF-A0A5M5BZG9-F1
#
_cell.length_a   1.000
_cell.length_b   1.000
_cell.length_c   1.000
_cell.angle_alpha   90.00
_cell.angle_beta   90.00
_cell.angle_gamma   90.00
#
_symmetry.space_group_name_H-M   'P 1'
#
loop_
_entity.id
_entity.type
_entity.pdbx_description
1 polymer ?
#
loop_
_entity_poly.entity_id
_entity_poly.type
_entity_poly.pdbx_seq_one_letter_code
_entity_poly.pdbx_strand_id
1 'polypeptide(L)'
;PYTDQRYNIELLAKSLNKQEHDISAAIKSQGFTGFREYINYLRLEYFRQLAAENPKSNVKELMFACGFTSRATFYRNFSEKYGVSPSKFIENQRVEQ
;
A
#
# COMPACT_ATOMS: atom_id res chain seq x y z
N PRO A 1 -10.21 -5.30 -1.42
CA PRO A 1 -9.85 -5.85 -0.09
C PRO A 1 -8.83 -4.96 0.66
N TYR A 2 -7.58 -4.83 0.18
CA TYR A 2 -6.55 -4.07 0.89
C TYR A 2 -6.76 -2.54 0.85
N THR A 3 -7.52 -2.02 -0.10
CA THR A 3 -7.94 -0.61 -0.17
C THR A 3 -8.97 -0.23 0.89
N ASP A 4 -9.63 -1.20 1.51
CA ASP A 4 -10.50 -0.96 2.65
C ASP A 4 -9.65 -0.71 3.91
N GLN A 5 -9.93 0.39 4.60
CA GLN A 5 -9.25 0.79 5.83
C GLN A 5 -9.54 -0.16 7.00
N ARG A 6 -10.67 -0.87 6.95
CA ARG A 6 -11.08 -1.87 7.95
C ARG A 6 -10.45 -3.23 7.70
N TYR A 7 -9.75 -3.40 6.57
CA TYR A 7 -9.12 -4.67 6.24
C TYR A 7 -8.03 -5.02 7.24
N ASN A 8 -8.19 -6.18 7.87
CA ASN A 8 -7.32 -6.69 8.93
C ASN A 8 -7.08 -8.19 8.74
N ILE A 9 -6.19 -8.76 9.57
CA ILE A 9 -5.82 -10.17 9.45
C ILE A 9 -7.00 -11.11 9.75
N GLU A 10 -7.91 -10.73 10.66
CA GLU A 10 -9.12 -11.48 10.99
C GLU A 10 -10.03 -11.64 9.75
N LEU A 11 -10.24 -10.57 8.99
CA LEU A 11 -11.05 -10.62 7.76
C LEU A 11 -10.41 -11.51 6.69
N LEU A 12 -9.07 -11.48 6.57
CA LEU A 12 -8.34 -12.38 5.66
C LEU A 12 -8.42 -13.84 6.14
N ALA A 13 -8.31 -14.08 7.45
CA ALA A 13 -8.45 -15.40 8.06
C ALA A 13 -9.82 -16.01 7.78
N LYS A 14 -10.88 -15.22 7.99
CA LYS A 14 -12.25 -15.61 7.66
C LYS A 14 -12.44 -15.90 6.18
N SER A 15 -11.92 -15.06 5.28
CA SER A 15 -12.10 -15.26 3.83
C SER A 15 -11.36 -16.48 3.29
N LEU A 16 -10.22 -16.85 3.90
CA LEU A 16 -9.44 -18.03 3.52
C LEU A 16 -9.83 -19.30 4.29
N ASN A 17 -10.74 -19.22 5.25
CA ASN A 17 -11.03 -20.29 6.21
C ASN A 17 -9.75 -20.84 6.87
N LYS A 18 -8.90 -19.93 7.35
CA LYS A 18 -7.62 -20.22 8.01
C LYS A 18 -7.54 -19.51 9.35
N GLN A 19 -6.59 -19.92 10.17
CA GLN A 19 -6.30 -19.24 11.42
C GLN A 19 -5.37 -18.04 11.17
N GLU A 20 -5.51 -16.98 11.97
CA GLU A 20 -4.65 -15.79 11.85
C GLU A 20 -3.16 -16.12 12.04
N HIS A 21 -2.84 -17.11 12.87
CA HIS A 21 -1.46 -17.54 13.10
C HIS A 21 -0.81 -18.12 11.84
N ASP A 22 -1.56 -18.93 11.07
CA ASP A 22 -1.08 -19.50 9.80
C ASP A 22 -0.80 -18.40 8.78
N ILE A 23 -1.69 -17.42 8.69
CA ILE A 23 -1.54 -16.27 7.79
C ILE A 23 -0.35 -15.41 8.19
N SER A 24 -0.19 -15.15 9.49
CA SER A 24 0.94 -14.39 10.02
C SER A 24 2.27 -15.09 9.74
N ALA A 25 2.32 -16.42 9.93
CA ALA A 25 3.48 -17.23 9.60
C ALA A 25 3.79 -17.20 8.08
N ALA A 26 2.76 -17.34 7.23
CA ALA A 26 2.91 -17.26 5.79
C ALA A 26 3.45 -15.89 5.35
N ILE A 27 2.89 -14.80 5.86
CA ILE A 27 3.36 -13.43 5.55
C ILE A 27 4.82 -13.24 5.99
N LYS A 28 5.18 -13.73 7.18
CA LYS A 28 6.57 -13.68 7.65
C LYS A 28 7.53 -14.50 6.80
N SER A 29 7.10 -15.65 6.31
CA SER A 29 7.90 -16.48 5.40
C SER A 29 8.23 -15.78 4.08
N GLN A 30 7.44 -14.78 3.69
CA GLN A 30 7.67 -13.95 2.50
C GLN A 30 8.56 -12.73 2.76
N GLY A 31 9.14 -12.60 3.96
CA GLY A 31 10.07 -11.52 4.31
C GLY A 31 9.41 -10.26 4.90
N PHE A 32 8.09 -10.26 5.11
CA PHE A 32 7.42 -9.18 5.82
C PHE A 32 7.48 -9.40 7.34
N THR A 33 7.66 -8.34 8.11
CA THR A 33 7.62 -8.38 9.58
C THR A 33 6.23 -8.71 10.13
N GLY A 34 5.16 -8.45 9.35
CA GLY A 34 3.79 -8.84 9.68
C GLY A 34 2.75 -8.29 8.71
N PHE A 35 1.47 -8.56 9.02
CA PHE A 35 0.33 -8.22 8.16
C PHE A 35 0.24 -6.74 7.79
N ARG A 36 0.54 -5.84 8.75
CA ARG A 36 0.49 -4.39 8.49
C ARG A 36 1.48 -3.97 7.40
N GLU A 37 2.70 -4.49 7.45
CA GLU A 37 3.72 -4.19 6.44
C GLU A 37 3.30 -4.75 5.08
N TYR A 38 2.82 -5.99 5.06
CA TYR A 38 2.30 -6.63 3.84
C TYR A 38 1.17 -5.82 3.19
N ILE A 39 0.16 -5.38 3.96
CA ILE A 39 -0.91 -4.54 3.42
C ILE A 39 -0.39 -3.19 2.93
N ASN A 40 0.50 -2.55 3.69
CA ASN A 40 1.12 -1.30 3.24
C ASN A 40 1.88 -1.49 1.92
N TYR A 41 2.63 -2.59 1.77
CA TYR A 41 3.29 -2.94 0.52
C TYR A 41 2.30 -3.00 -0.64
N LEU A 42 1.18 -3.72 -0.50
CA LEU A 42 0.16 -3.81 -1.56
C LEU A 42 -0.46 -2.45 -1.88
N ARG A 43 -0.76 -1.64 -0.87
CA ARG A 43 -1.33 -0.29 -1.05
C ARG A 43 -0.35 0.65 -1.78
N LEU A 44 0.94 0.53 -1.50
CA LEU A 44 1.99 1.32 -2.15
C LEU A 44 2.20 0.91 -3.62
N GLU A 45 2.13 -0.39 -3.92
CA GLU A 45 2.19 -0.85 -5.32
C GLU A 45 0.95 -0.37 -6.09
N TYR A 46 -0.23 -0.42 -5.48
CA TYR A 46 -1.44 0.09 -6.11
C TYR A 46 -1.40 1.61 -6.35
N PHE A 47 -0.89 2.39 -5.39
CA PHE A 47 -0.66 3.82 -5.60
C PHE A 47 0.26 4.07 -6.81
N ARG A 48 1.34 3.29 -6.93
CA ARG A 48 2.31 3.42 -8.03
C ARG A 48 1.63 3.18 -9.39
N GLN A 49 0.76 2.18 -9.49
CA GLN A 49 -0.02 1.89 -10.68
C GLN A 49 -0.97 3.04 -11.03
N LEU A 50 -1.78 3.50 -10.06
CA LEU A 50 -2.73 4.61 -10.28
C LEU A 50 -2.02 5.92 -10.69
N ALA A 51 -0.87 6.20 -10.09
CA ALA A 51 -0.07 7.38 -10.40
C ALA A 51 0.50 7.34 -11.83
N ALA A 52 0.86 6.16 -12.34
CA ALA A 52 1.33 5.97 -13.71
C ALA A 52 0.20 6.08 -14.74
N GLU A 53 -0.98 5.54 -14.42
CA GLU A 53 -2.17 5.60 -15.28
C GLU A 53 -2.76 7.02 -15.37
N ASN A 54 -2.68 7.79 -14.29
CA ASN A 54 -3.26 9.13 -14.20
C ASN A 54 -2.23 10.13 -13.64
N PRO A 55 -1.26 10.59 -14.45
CA PRO A 55 -0.19 11.47 -13.96
C PRO A 55 -0.71 12.82 -13.45
N LYS A 56 -1.91 13.27 -13.85
CA LYS A 56 -2.54 14.51 -13.36
C LYS A 56 -3.16 14.38 -11.96
N SER A 57 -3.21 13.19 -11.38
CA SER A 57 -3.87 12.93 -10.10
C SER A 57 -3.21 13.62 -8.91
N ASN A 58 -4.03 13.88 -7.88
CA ASN A 58 -3.57 14.44 -6.61
C ASN A 58 -3.06 13.33 -5.69
N VAL A 59 -1.85 13.49 -5.13
CA VAL A 59 -1.23 12.53 -4.19
C VAL A 59 -2.18 12.16 -3.03
N LYS A 60 -2.88 13.15 -2.46
CA LYS A 60 -3.77 12.94 -1.30
C LYS A 60 -4.97 12.07 -1.68
N GLU A 61 -5.57 12.32 -2.85
CA GLU A 61 -6.71 11.55 -3.34
C GLU A 61 -6.31 10.10 -3.61
N LEU A 62 -5.19 9.88 -4.31
CA LEU A 62 -4.67 8.54 -4.59
C LEU A 62 -4.31 7.79 -3.31
N MET A 63 -3.66 8.46 -2.35
CA MET A 63 -3.34 7.89 -1.04
C MET A 63 -4.60 7.35 -0.34
N PHE A 64 -5.67 8.14 -0.30
CA PHE A 64 -6.93 7.72 0.32
C PHE A 64 -7.61 6.59 -0.46
N ALA A 65 -7.60 6.65 -1.80
CA ALA A 65 -8.13 5.59 -2.65
C ALA A 65 -7.39 4.26 -2.46
N CYS A 66 -6.10 4.31 -2.11
CA CYS A 66 -5.29 3.15 -1.77
C CYS A 66 -5.52 2.63 -0.34
N GLY A 67 -6.36 3.28 0.47
CA GLY A 67 -6.69 2.83 1.84
C GLY A 67 -5.76 3.33 2.94
N PHE A 68 -4.88 4.30 2.66
CA PHE A 68 -4.13 4.99 3.70
C PHE A 68 -4.98 6.08 4.37
N THR A 69 -4.95 6.15 5.69
CA THR A 69 -5.62 7.20 6.48
C THR A 69 -4.67 8.29 6.99
N SER A 70 -3.37 7.99 7.03
CA SER A 70 -2.34 8.86 7.60
C SER A 70 -1.34 9.25 6.53
N ARG A 71 -1.30 10.56 6.19
CA ARG A 71 -0.31 11.14 5.28
C ARG A 71 1.12 10.87 5.75
N ALA A 72 1.40 11.01 7.05
CA ALA A 72 2.74 10.78 7.59
C ALA A 72 3.17 9.32 7.41
N THR A 73 2.26 8.37 7.65
CA THR A 73 2.55 6.94 7.44
C THR A 73 2.78 6.66 5.95
N PHE A 74 1.90 7.15 5.08
CA PHE A 74 2.04 6.96 3.64
C PHE A 74 3.36 7.51 3.10
N TYR A 75 3.67 8.79 3.36
CA TYR A 75 4.90 9.42 2.86
C TYR A 75 6.15 8.69 3.34
N ARG A 76 6.19 8.28 4.61
CA ARG A 76 7.34 7.53 5.15
C ARG A 76 7.52 6.19 4.43
N ASN A 77 6.48 5.33 4.43
CA ASN A 77 6.58 4.00 3.83
C ASN A 77 6.84 4.07 2.31
N PHE A 78 6.26 5.07 1.61
CA PHE A 78 6.49 5.26 0.18
C PHE A 78 7.94 5.64 -0.11
N SER A 79 8.47 6.65 0.58
CA SER A 79 9.86 7.09 0.39
C SER A 79 10.86 6.00 0.79
N GLU A 80 10.60 5.26 1.87
CA GLU A 80 11.44 4.11 2.29
C GLU A 80 11.50 3.03 1.20
N LYS A 81 10.36 2.73 0.56
CA LYS A 81 10.27 1.66 -0.45
C LYS A 81 10.80 2.06 -1.82
N TYR A 82 10.55 3.30 -2.27
CA TYR A 82 10.84 3.73 -3.64
C TYR A 82 11.98 4.76 -3.75
N GLY A 83 12.55 5.20 -2.62
CA GLY A 83 13.67 6.15 -2.59
C GLY A 83 13.32 7.60 -2.99
N VAL A 84 12.05 7.89 -3.30
CA VAL A 84 11.58 9.22 -3.70
C VAL A 84 10.25 9.55 -3.02
N SER A 85 9.96 10.84 -2.84
CA SER A 85 8.66 11.23 -2.28
C SER A 85 7.52 10.94 -3.27
N PRO A 86 6.28 10.66 -2.78
CA PRO A 86 5.12 10.44 -3.64
C PRO A 86 4.86 11.59 -4.62
N SER A 87 5.05 12.84 -4.17
CA SER A 87 4.90 14.02 -5.02
C SER A 87 5.91 14.04 -6.15
N LYS A 88 7.17 13.70 -5.86
CA LYS A 88 8.24 13.62 -6.86
C LYS A 88 8.01 12.47 -7.84
N PHE A 89 7.51 11.34 -7.34
CA PHE A 89 7.15 10.20 -8.18
C PHE A 89 6.10 10.60 -9.24
N ILE A 90 5.00 11.26 -8.83
CA ILE A 90 3.97 11.74 -9.77
C ILE A 90 4.54 12.79 -10.74
N GLU A 91 5.39 13.69 -10.27
CA GLU A 91 6.05 14.68 -11.14
C GLU A 91 6.88 14.00 -12.24
N ASN A 92 7.69 13.00 -11.89
CA ASN A 92 8.50 12.26 -12.86
C ASN A 92 7.63 11.56 -13.91
N GLN A 93 6.49 10.98 -13.50
CA GLN A 93 5.54 10.35 -14.43
C GLN A 93 4.87 11.34 -15.40
N ARG A 94 4.80 12.64 -15.08
CA ARG A 94 4.29 13.68 -15.99
C ARG A 94 5.30 14.09 -17.05
N VAL A 95 6.59 13.96 -16.75
CA VAL A 95 7.68 14.37 -17.65
C VAL A 95 7.99 13.29 -18.69
N GLU A 96 7.69 12.03 -18.36
CA GLU A 96 7.89 10.87 -19.24
C GLU A 96 6.76 10.65 -20.27
N GLN A 97 5.66 11.44 -20.22
CA GLN A 97 4.55 11.41 -21.19
C GLN A 97 4.57 12.64 -22.11
#